data_AF-A0AAU2JIW1-F1
#
_entry.id   AF-A0AAU2JIW1-F1
#
_cell.length_a   1.000
_cell.length_b   1.000
_cell.length_c   1.000
_cell.angle_alpha   90.00
_cell.angle_beta   90.00
_cell.angle_gamma   90.00
#
_symmetry.space_group_name_H-M   'P 1'
#
loop_
_entity.id
_entity.type
_entity.pdbx_description
1 polymer ?
#
loop_
_entity_poly.entity_id
_entity_poly.type
_entity_poly.pdbx_seq_one_letter_code
_entity_poly.pdbx_strand_id
1 'polypeptide(L)'
;MAVTLLLAGCDGTGGGGGSKERAAAAIEAARAFQQASVDQDWEAACEARTERLRQSWGADTIAECVEITGTPRLGDYSDARVSTGEAVEVSAFGPHPAGFGLRVTLETGTAALGRTSHTALRLVPGEQGAWLVDQAVNLVDTEGTDTEAVRSALERK
;
A
#
# COMPACT_ATOMS: atom_id res chain seq x y z
N MET A 1 6.35 -41.57 33.41
CA MET A 1 5.98 -40.14 33.51
C MET A 1 5.43 -39.73 32.16
N ALA A 2 4.13 -39.47 32.08
CA ALA A 2 3.45 -39.03 30.86
C ALA A 2 3.30 -37.51 30.94
N VAL A 3 3.82 -36.80 29.94
CA VAL A 3 3.60 -35.36 29.79
C VAL A 3 2.37 -35.19 28.91
N THR A 4 1.25 -34.86 29.53
CA THR A 4 0.04 -34.42 28.86
C THR A 4 0.26 -32.98 28.38
N LEU A 5 0.41 -32.81 27.07
CA LEU A 5 0.35 -31.50 26.42
C LEU A 5 -1.11 -31.01 26.48
N LEU A 6 -1.35 -30.00 27.30
CA LEU A 6 -2.60 -29.25 27.34
C LEU A 6 -2.75 -28.46 26.04
N LEU A 7 -3.73 -28.85 25.24
CA LEU A 7 -4.32 -28.01 24.19
C LEU A 7 -5.00 -26.80 24.86
N ALA A 8 -4.31 -25.67 24.90
CA ALA A 8 -4.95 -24.39 25.19
C ALA A 8 -5.56 -23.85 23.89
N GLY A 9 -6.79 -24.27 23.62
CA GLY A 9 -7.68 -23.48 22.78
C GLY A 9 -8.04 -22.20 23.52
N CYS A 10 -7.78 -21.05 22.90
CA CYS A 10 -8.31 -19.77 23.36
C CYS A 10 -9.23 -19.22 22.26
N ASP A 11 -10.50 -19.58 22.40
CA ASP A 11 -11.64 -18.83 21.90
C ASP A 11 -11.83 -17.63 22.87
N GLY A 12 -11.87 -16.40 22.36
CA GLY A 12 -11.83 -15.21 23.22
C GLY A 12 -12.00 -13.89 22.45
N THR A 13 -13.23 -13.62 22.03
CA THR A 13 -13.72 -12.35 21.49
C THR A 13 -13.30 -11.13 22.33
N GLY A 14 -12.48 -10.27 21.74
CA GLY A 14 -12.14 -8.92 22.21
C GLY A 14 -12.22 -7.93 21.04
N GLY A 15 -13.45 -7.46 20.76
CA GLY A 15 -13.77 -6.54 19.67
C GLY A 15 -13.19 -5.15 19.86
N GLY A 16 -12.52 -4.63 18.83
CA GLY A 16 -12.08 -3.23 18.72
C GLY A 16 -10.59 -3.05 18.40
N GLY A 17 -9.72 -3.93 18.89
CA GLY A 17 -8.26 -3.84 18.65
C GLY A 17 -7.84 -4.32 17.26
N GLY A 18 -8.46 -5.41 16.78
CA GLY A 18 -8.04 -6.06 15.54
C GLY A 18 -8.16 -5.18 14.29
N SER A 19 -9.22 -4.38 14.13
CA SER A 19 -9.34 -3.50 12.95
C SER A 19 -8.35 -2.33 13.01
N LYS A 20 -8.14 -1.72 14.20
CA LYS A 20 -7.19 -0.61 14.37
C LYS A 20 -5.73 -1.05 14.19
N GLU A 21 -5.34 -2.20 14.73
CA GLU A 21 -4.00 -2.76 14.55
C GLU A 21 -3.75 -3.14 13.10
N ARG A 22 -4.75 -3.74 12.43
CA ARG A 22 -4.68 -4.06 11.00
C ARG A 22 -4.58 -2.81 10.14
N ALA A 23 -5.34 -1.76 10.46
CA ALA A 23 -5.27 -0.47 9.78
C ALA A 23 -3.88 0.17 9.97
N ALA A 24 -3.33 0.13 11.18
CA ALA A 24 -1.97 0.62 11.44
C ALA A 24 -0.92 -0.16 10.63
N ALA A 25 -1.01 -1.49 10.58
CA ALA A 25 -0.12 -2.31 9.77
C ALA A 25 -0.24 -2.01 8.26
N ALA A 26 -1.45 -1.76 7.75
CA ALA A 26 -1.66 -1.33 6.37
C ALA A 26 -1.06 0.06 6.08
N ILE A 27 -1.18 1.01 7.03
CA ILE A 27 -0.56 2.34 6.93
C ILE A 27 0.97 2.23 6.86
N GLU A 28 1.57 1.42 7.73
CA GLU A 28 3.02 1.21 7.74
C GLU A 28 3.50 0.53 6.45
N ALA A 29 2.78 -0.47 5.94
CA ALA A 29 3.12 -1.12 4.68
C ALA A 29 3.03 -0.16 3.48
N ALA A 30 1.99 0.68 3.42
CA ALA A 30 1.84 1.70 2.39
C ALA A 30 2.96 2.73 2.43
N ARG A 31 3.36 3.17 3.63
CA ARG A 31 4.50 4.07 3.83
C ARG A 31 5.79 3.41 3.36
N ALA A 32 6.05 2.17 3.78
CA ALA A 32 7.26 1.43 3.41
C ALA A 32 7.37 1.22 1.89
N PHE A 33 6.27 0.85 1.22
CA PHE A 33 6.22 0.73 -0.24
C PHE A 33 6.62 2.04 -0.95
N GLN A 34 6.05 3.16 -0.52
CA GLN A 34 6.35 4.45 -1.13
C GLN A 34 7.75 4.92 -0.79
N GLN A 35 8.22 4.68 0.44
CA GLN A 35 9.57 5.03 0.87
C GLN A 35 10.63 4.24 0.09
N ALA A 36 10.43 2.94 -0.11
CA ALA A 36 11.29 2.13 -0.98
C ALA A 36 11.36 2.70 -2.40
N SER A 37 10.24 3.21 -2.92
CA SER A 37 10.22 3.88 -4.23
C SER A 37 11.01 5.20 -4.26
N VAL A 38 11.06 5.94 -3.14
CA VAL A 38 11.87 7.16 -3.00
C VAL A 38 13.35 6.83 -2.88
N ASP A 39 13.67 5.81 -2.08
CA ASP A 39 15.04 5.35 -1.82
C ASP A 39 15.63 4.53 -2.99
N GLN A 40 14.85 4.33 -4.05
CA GLN A 40 15.17 3.53 -5.23
C GLN A 40 15.47 2.06 -4.89
N ASP A 41 14.92 1.57 -3.77
CA ASP A 41 14.88 0.16 -3.41
C ASP A 41 13.73 -0.51 -4.18
N TRP A 42 13.96 -0.69 -5.49
CA TRP A 42 12.95 -1.22 -6.40
C TRP A 42 12.57 -2.67 -6.10
N GLU A 43 13.50 -3.43 -5.51
CA GLU A 43 13.25 -4.81 -5.10
C GLU A 43 12.19 -4.83 -3.99
N ALA A 44 12.42 -4.08 -2.90
CA ALA A 44 11.44 -3.97 -1.82
C ALA A 44 10.10 -3.37 -2.30
N ALA A 45 10.14 -2.37 -3.18
CA ALA A 45 8.92 -1.79 -3.75
C ALA A 45 8.12 -2.82 -4.58
N CYS A 46 8.80 -3.71 -5.32
CA CYS A 46 8.17 -4.76 -6.11
C CYS A 46 7.66 -5.94 -5.27
N GLU A 47 8.37 -6.31 -4.19
CA GLU A 47 7.92 -7.32 -3.23
C GLU A 47 6.67 -6.88 -2.47
N ALA A 48 6.54 -5.58 -2.17
CA ALA A 48 5.37 -5.02 -1.51
C ALA A 48 4.10 -4.97 -2.39
N ARG A 49 4.17 -5.38 -3.66
CA ARG A 49 3.01 -5.46 -4.57
C ARG A 49 2.42 -6.86 -4.57
N THR A 50 1.11 -6.97 -4.78
CA THR A 50 0.51 -8.25 -5.13
C THR A 50 1.03 -8.72 -6.50
N GLU A 51 1.08 -10.03 -6.72
CA GLU A 51 1.43 -10.61 -8.02
C GLU A 51 0.55 -10.04 -9.14
N ARG A 52 -0.75 -9.93 -8.87
CA ARG A 52 -1.72 -9.33 -9.80
C ARG A 52 -1.35 -7.90 -10.19
N LEU A 53 -0.93 -7.06 -9.23
CA LEU A 53 -0.51 -5.69 -9.52
C LEU A 53 0.75 -5.67 -10.38
N ARG A 54 1.75 -6.51 -10.08
CA ARG A 54 2.97 -6.62 -10.89
C ARG A 54 2.66 -7.05 -12.34
N GLN A 55 1.84 -8.09 -12.49
CA GLN A 55 1.43 -8.59 -13.81
C GLN A 55 0.64 -7.55 -14.60
N SER A 56 -0.15 -6.70 -13.94
CA SER A 56 -0.85 -5.60 -14.62
C SER A 56 0.08 -4.58 -15.26
N TRP A 57 1.36 -4.56 -14.85
CA TRP A 57 2.42 -3.71 -15.43
C TRP A 57 3.34 -4.50 -16.39
N GLY A 58 3.00 -5.76 -16.68
CA GLY A 58 3.78 -6.62 -17.57
C GLY A 58 4.99 -7.28 -16.93
N ALA A 59 5.02 -7.41 -15.60
CA ALA A 59 6.06 -8.13 -14.87
C ALA A 59 5.51 -9.42 -14.26
N ASP A 60 6.01 -10.57 -14.71
CA ASP A 60 5.68 -11.89 -14.15
C ASP A 60 6.56 -12.21 -12.93
N THR A 61 7.74 -11.58 -12.85
CA THR A 61 8.71 -11.77 -11.77
C THR A 61 9.05 -10.47 -11.03
N ILE A 62 9.66 -10.58 -9.84
CA ILE A 62 10.22 -9.43 -9.12
C ILE A 62 11.32 -8.76 -9.96
N ALA A 63 12.19 -9.53 -10.61
CA ALA A 63 13.27 -9.00 -11.44
C ALA A 63 12.72 -8.15 -12.61
N GLU A 64 11.73 -8.64 -13.34
CA GLU A 64 11.08 -7.86 -14.41
C GLU A 64 10.38 -6.61 -13.86
N CYS A 65 9.76 -6.72 -12.67
CA CYS A 65 9.16 -5.57 -12.00
C CYS A 65 10.20 -4.50 -11.68
N VAL A 66 11.39 -4.90 -11.21
CA VAL A 66 12.52 -4.00 -10.94
C VAL A 66 13.01 -3.34 -12.24
N GLU A 67 13.15 -4.10 -13.34
CA GLU A 67 13.56 -3.55 -14.63
C GLU A 67 12.58 -2.49 -15.15
N ILE A 68 11.27 -2.75 -15.05
CA ILE A 68 10.23 -1.82 -15.48
C ILE A 68 10.16 -0.59 -14.56
N THR A 69 10.24 -0.80 -13.24
CA THR A 69 10.06 0.26 -12.24
C THR A 69 11.29 1.15 -12.14
N GLY A 70 12.49 0.57 -12.17
CA GLY A 70 13.76 1.25 -11.94
C GLY A 70 14.30 2.02 -13.14
N THR A 71 13.57 2.08 -14.25
CA THR A 71 13.91 2.95 -15.37
C THR A 71 13.84 4.41 -14.90
N PRO A 72 14.96 5.18 -14.91
CA PRO A 72 15.00 6.53 -14.37
C PRO A 72 13.96 7.44 -15.02
N ARG A 73 13.22 8.21 -14.19
CA ARG A 73 12.20 9.14 -14.67
C ARG A 73 12.67 10.57 -14.50
N LEU A 74 12.20 11.45 -15.39
CA LEU A 74 12.37 12.90 -15.19
C LEU A 74 11.65 13.27 -13.89
N GLY A 75 12.42 13.59 -12.84
CA GLY A 75 11.88 13.88 -11.51
C GLY A 75 11.99 12.73 -10.52
N ASP A 76 13.03 11.90 -10.58
CA ASP A 76 13.43 11.11 -9.41
C ASP A 76 14.04 12.06 -8.37
N TYR A 77 13.25 12.40 -7.35
CA TYR A 77 13.56 13.45 -6.38
C TYR A 77 14.11 12.81 -5.10
N SER A 78 15.42 12.89 -4.90
CA SER A 78 16.09 12.41 -3.67
C SER A 78 15.67 13.18 -2.41
N ASP A 79 15.00 14.33 -2.57
CA ASP A 79 14.46 15.15 -1.47
C ASP A 79 12.98 14.88 -1.19
N ALA A 80 12.38 13.85 -1.80
CA ALA A 80 10.98 13.56 -1.66
C ALA A 80 10.61 13.13 -0.23
N ARG A 81 9.45 13.57 0.24
CA ARG A 81 8.89 13.22 1.55
C ARG A 81 7.60 12.44 1.39
N VAL A 82 7.49 11.35 2.14
CA VAL A 82 6.32 10.48 2.15
C VAL A 82 5.45 10.79 3.36
N SER A 83 4.15 10.98 3.15
CA SER A 83 3.14 10.99 4.21
C SER A 83 1.93 10.15 3.82
N THR A 84 1.17 9.72 4.82
CA THR A 84 -0.02 8.88 4.66
C THR A 84 -1.25 9.56 5.24
N GLY A 85 -2.39 9.37 4.58
CA GLY A 85 -3.70 9.73 5.12
C GLY A 85 -4.25 8.65 6.07
N GLU A 86 -5.48 8.86 6.51
CA GLU A 86 -6.22 7.86 7.27
C GLU A 86 -6.54 6.63 6.41
N ALA A 87 -6.47 5.45 7.01
CA ALA A 87 -6.91 4.21 6.38
C ALA A 87 -8.41 4.03 6.51
N VAL A 88 -9.04 3.58 5.44
CA VAL A 88 -10.47 3.35 5.33
C VAL A 88 -10.75 1.96 4.81
N GLU A 89 -11.68 1.24 5.42
CA GLU A 89 -12.10 -0.06 4.88
C GLU A 89 -12.72 0.13 3.49
N VAL A 90 -12.27 -0.70 2.54
CA VAL A 90 -12.80 -0.74 1.17
C VAL A 90 -13.28 -2.16 0.86
N SER A 91 -14.49 -2.23 0.30
CA SER A 91 -15.07 -3.49 -0.16
C SER A 91 -14.31 -4.06 -1.35
N ALA A 92 -14.44 -5.37 -1.55
CA ALA A 92 -13.96 -6.00 -2.78
C ALA A 92 -14.65 -5.36 -4.00
N PHE A 93 -13.90 -5.10 -5.06
CA PHE A 93 -14.42 -4.50 -6.29
C PHE A 93 -13.67 -5.04 -7.51
N GLY A 94 -14.41 -5.56 -8.49
CA GLY A 94 -13.79 -6.20 -9.66
C GLY A 94 -12.79 -7.30 -9.25
N PRO A 95 -11.54 -7.28 -9.74
CA PRO A 95 -10.51 -8.26 -9.38
C PRO A 95 -9.81 -7.95 -8.04
N HIS A 96 -10.20 -6.88 -7.35
CA HIS A 96 -9.53 -6.37 -6.16
C HIS A 96 -10.19 -6.91 -4.87
N PRO A 97 -9.45 -7.62 -4.00
CA PRO A 97 -9.98 -8.07 -2.72
C PRO A 97 -10.37 -6.91 -1.79
N ALA A 98 -11.20 -7.20 -0.79
CA ALA A 98 -11.48 -6.26 0.29
C ALA A 98 -10.20 -6.00 1.11
N GLY A 99 -10.06 -4.79 1.64
CA GLY A 99 -8.85 -4.38 2.36
C GLY A 99 -8.96 -2.97 2.92
N PHE A 100 -7.82 -2.29 3.03
CA PHE A 100 -7.76 -0.89 3.42
C PHE A 100 -7.37 -0.01 2.24
N GLY A 101 -8.17 1.00 1.96
CA GLY A 101 -7.80 2.13 1.11
C GLY A 101 -7.10 3.20 1.94
N LEU A 102 -6.06 3.83 1.42
CA LEU A 102 -5.53 5.07 1.99
C LEU A 102 -4.82 5.92 0.94
N ARG A 103 -4.72 7.21 1.23
CA ARG A 103 -3.88 8.12 0.46
C ARG A 103 -2.43 8.02 0.91
N VAL A 104 -1.52 7.91 -0.05
CA VAL A 104 -0.11 8.24 0.10
C VAL A 104 0.17 9.54 -0.62
N THR A 105 0.96 10.40 0.01
CA THR A 105 1.35 11.71 -0.51
C THR A 105 2.85 11.76 -0.63
N LEU A 106 3.31 12.13 -1.82
CA LEU A 106 4.71 12.40 -2.11
C LEU A 106 4.87 13.90 -2.35
N GLU A 107 5.67 14.55 -1.52
CA GLU A 107 6.03 15.96 -1.67
C GLU A 107 7.48 16.04 -2.16
N THR A 108 7.72 16.77 -3.24
CA THR A 108 9.02 16.82 -3.93
C THR A 108 9.46 18.27 -4.13
N GLY A 109 10.76 18.55 -4.00
CA GLY A 109 11.31 19.90 -4.16
C GLY A 109 11.08 20.81 -2.95
N THR A 110 12.14 21.21 -2.26
CA THR A 110 12.10 22.25 -1.20
C THR A 110 12.14 23.69 -1.72
N ALA A 111 12.27 23.90 -3.04
CA ALA A 111 12.30 25.22 -3.68
C ALA A 111 10.96 25.57 -4.34
N ALA A 112 10.79 26.82 -4.78
CA ALA A 112 9.54 27.51 -5.18
C ALA A 112 8.59 26.84 -6.21
N LEU A 113 8.89 25.62 -6.67
CA LEU A 113 8.07 24.80 -7.58
C LEU A 113 7.79 23.40 -7.00
N GLY A 114 7.73 23.27 -5.68
CA GLY A 114 7.44 22.00 -5.02
C GLY A 114 6.21 21.32 -5.62
N ARG A 115 6.30 20.02 -5.86
CA ARG A 115 5.22 19.23 -6.44
C ARG A 115 4.73 18.21 -5.43
N THR A 116 3.44 18.24 -5.19
CA THR A 116 2.74 17.24 -4.41
C THR A 116 2.02 16.29 -5.36
N SER A 117 2.10 14.99 -5.09
CA SER A 117 1.30 13.98 -5.77
C SER A 117 0.62 13.08 -4.75
N HIS A 118 -0.65 12.77 -5.00
CA HIS A 118 -1.44 11.92 -4.14
C HIS A 118 -1.82 10.64 -4.89
N THR A 119 -1.63 9.49 -4.24
CA THR A 119 -2.01 8.18 -4.77
C THR A 119 -2.90 7.47 -3.76
N ALA A 120 -4.06 7.01 -4.18
CA ALA A 120 -4.86 6.06 -3.43
C ALA A 120 -4.26 4.65 -3.61
N LEU A 121 -3.94 4.00 -2.51
CA LEU A 121 -3.50 2.62 -2.46
C LEU A 121 -4.58 1.74 -1.85
N ARG A 122 -4.82 0.56 -2.43
CA ARG A 122 -5.57 -0.54 -1.80
C ARG A 122 -4.58 -1.55 -1.24
N LEU A 123 -4.62 -1.77 0.06
CA LEU A 123 -3.76 -2.70 0.79
C LEU A 123 -4.59 -3.92 1.15
N VAL A 124 -4.08 -5.10 0.80
CA VAL A 124 -4.73 -6.39 1.07
C VAL A 124 -3.81 -7.28 1.89
N PRO A 125 -4.35 -8.20 2.72
CA PRO A 125 -3.53 -9.19 3.39
C PRO A 125 -2.81 -10.07 2.38
N GLY A 126 -1.49 -10.15 2.49
CA GLY A 126 -0.63 -11.08 1.77
C GLY A 126 -0.31 -12.31 2.60
N GLU A 127 0.63 -13.11 2.10
CA GLU A 127 1.14 -14.26 2.83
C GLU A 127 1.88 -13.83 4.10
N GLN A 128 1.96 -14.73 5.08
CA GLN A 128 2.74 -14.56 6.31
C GLN A 128 2.37 -13.31 7.14
N GLY A 129 1.16 -12.75 6.93
CA GLY A 129 0.67 -11.58 7.68
C GLY A 129 1.19 -10.24 7.15
N ALA A 130 1.87 -10.23 5.99
CA ALA A 130 2.25 -8.98 5.33
C ALA A 130 1.01 -8.26 4.76
N TRP A 131 1.11 -6.94 4.57
CA TRP A 131 0.14 -6.16 3.79
C TRP A 131 0.77 -5.78 2.46
N LEU A 132 0.08 -6.05 1.36
CA LEU A 132 0.57 -5.82 0.01
C LEU A 132 -0.29 -4.78 -0.70
N VAL A 133 0.34 -3.96 -1.53
CA VAL A 133 -0.34 -3.04 -2.44
C VAL A 133 -0.95 -3.84 -3.58
N ASP A 134 -2.27 -3.83 -3.65
CA ASP A 134 -3.03 -4.48 -4.71
C ASP A 134 -3.42 -3.48 -5.81
N GLN A 135 -3.72 -2.24 -5.45
CA GLN A 135 -4.16 -1.23 -6.41
C GLN A 135 -3.47 0.10 -6.10
N ALA A 136 -3.07 0.83 -7.14
CA ALA A 136 -2.51 2.17 -7.03
C ALA A 136 -3.17 3.08 -8.07
N VAL A 137 -3.82 4.15 -7.61
CA VAL A 137 -4.57 5.09 -8.45
C VAL A 137 -4.19 6.52 -8.07
N ASN A 138 -3.69 7.31 -9.03
CA ASN A 138 -3.43 8.72 -8.80
C ASN A 138 -4.75 9.45 -8.48
N LEU A 139 -4.72 10.27 -7.43
CA LEU A 139 -5.81 11.17 -7.09
C LEU A 139 -5.59 12.50 -7.81
N VAL A 140 -6.69 13.12 -8.23
CA VAL A 140 -6.68 14.45 -8.84
C VAL A 140 -7.07 15.45 -7.77
N ASP A 141 -6.23 16.44 -7.48
CA ASP A 141 -6.45 17.40 -6.38
C ASP A 141 -7.83 18.09 -6.45
N THR A 142 -8.31 18.37 -7.66
CA THR A 142 -9.61 19.01 -7.89
C THR A 142 -10.80 18.10 -7.56
N GLU A 143 -10.60 16.78 -7.53
CA GLU A 143 -11.61 15.79 -7.11
C GLU A 143 -11.55 15.48 -5.60
N GLY A 144 -10.59 16.06 -4.88
CA GLY A 144 -10.37 15.81 -3.46
C GLY A 144 -9.37 14.68 -3.19
N THR A 145 -8.88 14.63 -1.95
CA THR A 145 -7.87 13.65 -1.51
C THR A 145 -8.18 13.07 -0.13
N ASP A 146 -9.43 13.18 0.32
CA ASP A 146 -9.90 12.60 1.56
C ASP A 146 -10.26 11.11 1.41
N THR A 147 -10.83 10.51 2.46
CA THR A 147 -11.19 9.09 2.46
C THR A 147 -12.33 8.77 1.49
N GLU A 148 -13.21 9.73 1.17
CA GLU A 148 -14.26 9.55 0.16
C GLU A 148 -13.65 9.49 -1.24
N ALA A 149 -12.75 10.44 -1.56
CA ALA A 149 -12.00 10.43 -2.81
C ALA A 149 -11.18 9.14 -2.98
N VAL A 150 -10.56 8.64 -1.90
CA VAL A 150 -9.86 7.34 -1.90
C VAL A 150 -10.81 6.20 -2.23
N ARG A 151 -11.97 6.08 -1.55
CA ARG A 151 -12.95 5.02 -1.86
C ARG A 151 -13.39 5.09 -3.31
N SER A 152 -13.84 6.27 -3.75
CA SER A 152 -14.31 6.47 -5.12
C SER A 152 -13.23 6.15 -6.14
N ALA A 153 -11.97 6.52 -5.93
CA ALA A 153 -10.88 6.20 -6.85
C ALA A 153 -10.63 4.70 -6.99
N LEU A 154 -10.70 3.95 -5.88
CA LEU A 154 -10.45 2.50 -5.83
C LEU A 154 -11.65 1.65 -6.29
N GLU A 155 -12.82 2.27 -6.51
CA GLU A 155 -14.03 1.65 -7.06
C GLU A 155 -14.21 1.94 -8.57
N ARG A 156 -13.30 2.68 -9.20
CA ARG A 156 -13.39 3.05 -10.63
C ARG A 156 -12.57 2.16 -11.57
N LYS A 157 -11.66 1.35 -11.03
CA LYS A 157 -10.71 0.51 -11.80
C LYS A 157 -10.66 -0.89 -11.20
#